data_AF-A0ABD3WKM7-F1
#
_entry.id   AF-A0ABD3WKM7-F1
#
_cell.length_a   1.000
_cell.length_b   1.000
_cell.length_c   1.000
_cell.angle_alpha   90.00
_cell.angle_beta   90.00
_cell.angle_gamma   90.00
#
_symmetry.space_group_name_H-M   'P 1'
#
loop_
_entity.id
_entity.type
_entity.pdbx_description
1 polymer ?
#
loop_
_entity_poly.entity_id
_entity_poly.type
_entity_poly.pdbx_seq_one_letter_code
_entity_poly.pdbx_strand_id
1 'polypeptide(L)'
;MSQTAAKDLTAKTAMKDLTAKTAMKDLTAKTAMKDLTAKTAMKDLTAKTAMKDLTAKTAMKDLTAKTAMKDLTAKTAMKDLTAKTAMKDLTAKTAMKGLTAKTAMKDLTAKTAMKDLTAKTAMKYLTAKTAMKDLTAKTANIGYGSDER
;
A
#
# COMPACT_ATOMS: atom_id res chain seq x y z
N MET A 1 17.88 -12.90 5.84
CA MET A 1 17.59 -13.71 7.06
C MET A 1 16.09 -13.99 7.12
N SER A 2 15.66 -15.25 7.28
CA SER A 2 14.25 -15.60 7.46
C SER A 2 13.94 -15.66 8.95
N GLN A 3 13.22 -14.67 9.48
CA GLN A 3 12.78 -14.66 10.88
C GLN A 3 11.32 -15.13 10.98
N THR A 4 10.95 -15.75 12.11
CA THR A 4 9.56 -16.17 12.36
C THR A 4 8.62 -14.97 12.28
N ALA A 5 9.00 -13.85 12.90
CA ALA A 5 8.37 -12.54 12.80
C ALA A 5 9.46 -11.47 12.89
N ALA A 6 9.21 -10.27 12.36
CA ALA A 6 10.03 -9.10 12.60
C ALA A 6 9.16 -8.06 13.35
N LYS A 7 9.57 -7.67 14.54
CA LYS A 7 8.80 -6.76 15.40
C LYS A 7 9.71 -5.71 16.02
N ASP A 8 9.21 -4.47 16.10
CA ASP A 8 9.84 -3.39 16.86
C ASP A 8 11.26 -3.02 16.37
N LEU A 9 11.53 -3.15 15.07
CA LEU A 9 12.82 -2.74 14.52
C LEU A 9 12.80 -1.27 14.11
N THR A 10 13.89 -0.57 14.45
CA THR A 10 14.18 0.76 13.94
C THR A 10 15.49 0.77 13.18
N ALA A 11 15.48 1.19 11.92
CA ALA A 11 16.66 1.36 11.08
C ALA A 11 16.96 2.86 10.86
N LYS A 12 18.20 3.27 11.14
CA LYS A 12 18.67 4.66 10.90
C LYS A 12 18.74 5.02 9.41
N THR A 13 18.75 4.03 8.52
CA THR A 13 18.80 4.21 7.07
C THR A 13 17.64 3.46 6.43
N ALA A 14 17.90 2.27 5.87
CA ALA A 14 16.92 1.47 5.17
C ALA A 14 16.80 0.07 5.78
N MET A 15 15.61 -0.50 5.66
CA MET A 15 15.42 -1.95 5.77
C MET A 15 15.35 -2.52 4.35
N LYS A 16 16.17 -3.53 4.07
CA LYS A 16 16.24 -4.20 2.78
C LYS A 16 16.18 -5.71 2.97
N ASP A 17 15.58 -6.41 2.02
CA ASP A 17 15.65 -7.88 1.89
C ASP A 17 15.20 -8.63 3.15
N LEU A 18 14.17 -8.12 3.82
CA LEU A 18 13.64 -8.75 5.03
C LEU A 18 12.53 -9.72 4.67
N THR A 19 12.63 -10.94 5.18
CA THR A 19 11.59 -11.96 5.02
C THR A 19 11.12 -12.46 6.39
N ALA A 20 9.81 -12.36 6.63
CA ALA A 20 9.16 -12.86 7.84
C ALA A 20 8.18 -14.00 7.51
N LYS A 21 8.31 -15.14 8.19
CA LYS A 21 7.43 -16.31 8.00
C LYS A 21 6.00 -16.07 8.49
N THR A 22 5.77 -15.09 9.37
CA THR A 22 4.45 -14.72 9.86
C THR A 22 4.15 -13.26 9.54
N ALA A 23 4.61 -12.33 10.37
CA ALA A 23 4.28 -10.93 10.25
C ALA A 23 5.49 -10.02 10.43
N MET A 24 5.37 -8.84 9.85
CA MET A 24 6.17 -7.67 10.19
C MET A 24 5.28 -6.68 10.93
N LYS A 25 5.72 -6.26 12.12
CA LYS A 25 4.99 -5.31 12.96
C LYS A 25 5.91 -4.21 13.45
N ASP A 26 5.41 -3.00 13.55
CA ASP A 26 6.09 -1.88 14.25
C ASP A 26 7.50 -1.62 13.70
N LEU A 27 7.65 -1.60 12.37
CA LEU A 27 8.95 -1.32 11.73
C LEU A 27 9.06 0.16 11.38
N THR A 28 10.20 0.77 11.68
CA THR A 28 10.50 2.14 11.30
C THR A 28 11.83 2.25 10.56
N ALA A 29 11.83 2.89 9.38
CA ALA A 29 13.05 3.19 8.63
C ALA A 29 13.14 4.70 8.32
N LYS A 30 14.28 5.33 8.66
CA LYS A 30 14.47 6.77 8.44
C LYS A 30 14.62 7.15 6.96
N THR A 31 14.90 6.20 6.08
CA THR A 31 14.98 6.42 4.64
C THR A 31 13.92 5.58 3.93
N ALA A 32 14.12 4.27 3.83
CA ALA A 32 13.26 3.43 2.99
C ALA A 32 13.08 2.01 3.53
N MET A 33 11.99 1.39 3.11
CA MET A 33 11.81 -0.06 3.18
C MET A 33 11.76 -0.60 1.76
N LYS A 34 12.60 -1.58 1.44
CA LYS A 34 12.71 -2.18 0.12
C LYS A 34 12.72 -3.70 0.21
N ASP A 35 12.00 -4.39 -0.66
CA ASP A 35 12.06 -5.85 -0.78
C ASP A 35 11.67 -6.57 0.53
N LEU A 36 10.55 -6.15 1.14
CA LEU A 36 10.03 -6.77 2.35
C LEU A 36 8.97 -7.81 1.98
N THR A 37 9.06 -9.01 2.56
CA THR A 37 8.08 -10.08 2.34
C THR A 37 7.58 -10.67 3.65
N ALA A 38 6.26 -10.69 3.85
CA ALA A 38 5.61 -11.33 5.00
C ALA A 38 4.56 -12.36 4.56
N LYS A 39 4.62 -13.59 5.09
CA LYS A 39 3.68 -14.65 4.71
C LYS A 39 2.26 -14.42 5.22
N THR A 40 2.05 -13.58 6.22
CA THR A 40 0.73 -13.24 6.74
C THR A 40 0.46 -11.75 6.54
N ALA A 41 1.11 -10.89 7.32
CA ALA A 41 0.75 -9.47 7.33
C ALA A 41 1.93 -8.53 7.56
N MET A 42 1.78 -7.31 7.08
CA MET A 42 2.57 -6.16 7.49
C MET A 42 1.65 -5.18 8.20
N LYS A 43 2.03 -4.75 9.40
CA LYS A 43 1.25 -3.84 10.22
C LYS A 43 2.15 -2.77 10.83
N ASP A 44 1.70 -1.52 10.85
CA ASP A 44 2.38 -0.42 11.54
C ASP A 44 3.81 -0.19 11.00
N LEU A 45 3.94 -0.05 9.67
CA LEU A 45 5.22 0.21 9.01
C LEU A 45 5.33 1.71 8.70
N THR A 46 6.48 2.31 9.03
CA THR A 46 6.76 3.73 8.74
C THR A 46 8.10 3.90 8.03
N ALA A 47 8.08 4.59 6.88
CA ALA A 47 9.29 4.99 6.15
C ALA A 47 9.29 6.50 5.87
N LYS A 48 10.37 7.21 6.21
CA LYS A 48 10.41 8.67 6.01
C LYS A 48 10.50 9.07 4.53
N THR A 49 10.96 8.21 3.64
CA THR A 49 11.01 8.51 2.19
C THR A 49 10.05 7.60 1.46
N ALA A 50 10.35 6.30 1.36
CA ALA A 50 9.59 5.42 0.48
C ALA A 50 9.45 3.98 1.02
N MET A 51 8.38 3.34 0.57
CA MET A 51 8.24 1.88 0.61
C MET A 51 8.18 1.37 -0.82
N LYS A 52 9.00 0.38 -1.13
CA LYS A 52 9.10 -0.21 -2.47
C LYS A 52 9.15 -1.74 -2.38
N ASP A 53 8.44 -2.43 -3.27
CA ASP A 53 8.53 -3.88 -3.41
C ASP A 53 8.14 -4.61 -2.12
N LEU A 54 6.96 -4.28 -1.57
CA LEU A 54 6.41 -4.91 -0.36
C LEU A 54 5.39 -5.97 -0.75
N THR A 55 5.50 -7.17 -0.18
CA THR A 55 4.56 -8.28 -0.43
C THR A 55 4.05 -8.90 0.86
N ALA A 56 2.72 -8.97 1.02
CA ALA A 56 2.06 -9.66 2.12
C ALA A 56 1.02 -10.67 1.60
N LYS A 57 1.05 -11.93 2.05
CA LYS A 57 0.07 -12.92 1.55
C LYS A 57 -1.35 -12.68 2.05
N THR A 58 -1.56 -11.97 3.16
CA THR A 58 -2.91 -11.67 3.64
C THR A 58 -3.17 -10.18 3.53
N ALA A 59 -2.51 -9.36 4.35
CA ALA A 59 -2.87 -7.95 4.44
C ALA A 59 -1.69 -7.01 4.70
N MET A 60 -1.85 -5.78 4.26
CA MET A 60 -1.07 -4.63 4.70
C MET A 60 -2.00 -3.66 5.43
N LYS A 61 -1.60 -3.24 6.62
CA LYS A 61 -2.39 -2.33 7.46
C LYS A 61 -1.51 -1.25 8.07
N ASP A 62 -2.01 -0.02 8.11
CA ASP A 62 -1.35 1.08 8.84
C ASP A 62 0.08 1.35 8.30
N LEU A 63 0.21 1.53 6.98
CA LEU A 63 1.49 1.83 6.32
C LEU A 63 1.59 3.33 6.07
N THR A 64 2.73 3.94 6.41
CA THR A 64 2.98 5.37 6.19
C THR A 64 4.31 5.63 5.50
N ALA A 65 4.29 6.36 4.38
CA ALA A 65 5.48 6.85 3.70
C ALA A 65 5.41 8.37 3.44
N LYS A 66 6.45 9.14 3.78
CA LYS A 66 6.39 10.61 3.54
C LYS A 66 6.48 10.98 2.07
N THR A 67 7.04 10.16 1.20
CA THR A 67 7.11 10.47 -0.24
C THR A 67 6.21 9.53 -1.00
N ALA A 68 6.56 8.24 -1.09
CA ALA A 68 5.86 7.34 -1.99
C ALA A 68 5.73 5.91 -1.49
N MET A 69 4.69 5.24 -1.95
CA MET A 69 4.56 3.78 -1.94
C MET A 69 4.53 3.30 -3.38
N LYS A 70 5.35 2.31 -3.69
CA LYS A 70 5.46 1.73 -5.03
C LYS A 70 5.53 0.21 -4.96
N ASP A 71 4.85 -0.47 -5.88
CA ASP A 71 4.97 -1.92 -6.05
C ASP A 71 4.57 -2.69 -4.77
N LEU A 72 3.36 -2.41 -4.26
CA LEU A 72 2.80 -3.07 -3.07
C LEU A 72 1.81 -4.14 -3.50
N THR A 73 1.94 -5.35 -2.95
CA THR A 73 1.03 -6.47 -3.26
C THR A 73 0.51 -7.16 -1.99
N ALA A 74 -0.82 -7.24 -1.86
CA ALA A 74 -1.50 -8.00 -0.82
C ALA A 74 -2.51 -8.98 -1.41
N LYS A 75 -2.51 -10.27 -1.00
CA LYS A 75 -3.51 -11.20 -1.58
C LYS A 75 -4.92 -10.92 -1.08
N THR A 76 -5.13 -10.38 0.10
CA THR A 76 -6.49 -10.10 0.59
C THR A 76 -6.75 -8.61 0.54
N ALA A 77 -6.09 -7.82 1.40
CA ALA A 77 -6.46 -6.42 1.55
C ALA A 77 -5.29 -5.47 1.83
N MET A 78 -5.50 -4.22 1.44
CA MET A 78 -4.72 -3.08 1.91
C MET A 78 -5.66 -2.14 2.66
N LYS A 79 -5.26 -1.74 3.87
CA LYS A 79 -6.06 -0.88 4.73
C LYS A 79 -5.22 0.23 5.36
N ASP A 80 -5.73 1.46 5.33
CA ASP A 80 -5.14 2.60 6.05
C ASP A 80 -3.69 2.87 5.57
N LEU A 81 -3.51 3.08 4.27
CA LEU A 81 -2.22 3.42 3.65
C LEU A 81 -2.15 4.93 3.43
N THR A 82 -1.04 5.55 3.81
CA THR A 82 -0.82 7.00 3.62
C THR A 82 0.52 7.30 2.98
N ALA A 83 0.50 8.02 1.85
CA ALA A 83 1.69 8.55 1.19
C ALA A 83 1.56 10.08 1.00
N LYS A 84 2.54 10.90 1.40
CA LYS A 84 2.38 12.35 1.18
C LYS A 84 2.40 12.71 -0.31
N THR A 85 3.18 12.04 -1.15
CA THR A 85 3.24 12.40 -2.57
C THR A 85 2.38 11.46 -3.39
N ALA A 86 2.76 10.18 -3.49
CA ALA A 86 2.10 9.28 -4.44
C ALA A 86 2.00 7.83 -3.97
N MET A 87 1.00 7.15 -4.50
CA MET A 87 0.90 5.69 -4.52
C MET A 87 0.88 5.22 -5.96
N LYS A 88 1.71 4.21 -6.26
CA LYS A 88 1.82 3.65 -7.61
C LYS A 88 1.91 2.13 -7.56
N ASP A 89 1.24 1.44 -8.48
CA ASP A 89 1.38 -0.01 -8.66
C ASP A 89 0.98 -0.78 -7.38
N LEU A 90 -0.25 -0.55 -6.90
CA LEU A 90 -0.80 -1.23 -5.73
C LEU A 90 -1.78 -2.31 -6.20
N THR A 91 -1.63 -3.53 -5.69
CA THR A 91 -2.53 -4.65 -6.03
C THR A 91 -3.03 -5.37 -4.80
N ALA A 92 -4.36 -5.45 -4.66
CA ALA A 92 -5.04 -6.28 -3.66
C ALA A 92 -5.99 -7.28 -4.35
N LYS A 93 -6.00 -8.57 -4.01
CA LYS A 93 -6.97 -9.47 -4.68
C LYS A 93 -8.40 -9.21 -4.21
N THR A 94 -8.64 -8.77 -2.99
CA THR A 94 -10.01 -8.53 -2.51
C THR A 94 -10.31 -7.04 -2.46
N ALA A 95 -9.66 -6.29 -1.57
CA ALA A 95 -10.08 -4.92 -1.32
C ALA A 95 -8.94 -3.94 -1.00
N MET A 96 -9.18 -2.67 -1.33
CA MET A 96 -8.42 -1.54 -0.80
C MET A 96 -9.38 -0.62 -0.05
N LYS A 97 -8.99 -0.23 1.17
CA LYS A 97 -9.76 0.70 1.99
C LYS A 97 -8.88 1.76 2.64
N GLY A 98 -9.28 3.02 2.58
CA GLY A 98 -8.62 4.10 3.33
C GLY A 98 -7.21 4.38 2.80
N LEU A 99 -7.10 4.63 1.49
CA LEU A 99 -5.84 5.01 0.87
C LEU A 99 -5.82 6.54 0.72
N THR A 100 -4.75 7.19 1.16
CA THR A 100 -4.60 8.64 1.04
C THR A 100 -3.25 9.02 0.42
N ALA A 101 -3.28 9.76 -0.68
CA ALA A 101 -2.13 10.40 -1.30
C ALA A 101 -2.35 11.91 -1.38
N LYS A 102 -1.37 12.78 -1.05
CA LYS A 102 -1.62 14.23 -1.25
C LYS A 102 -1.64 14.59 -2.74
N THR A 103 -0.78 13.98 -3.55
CA THR A 103 -0.68 14.34 -4.97
C THR A 103 -1.46 13.34 -5.83
N ALA A 104 -1.01 12.10 -5.94
CA ALA A 104 -1.56 11.19 -6.95
C ALA A 104 -1.67 9.72 -6.51
N MET A 105 -2.65 9.04 -7.08
CA MET A 105 -2.72 7.57 -7.12
C MET A 105 -2.72 7.11 -8.57
N LYS A 106 -1.92 6.08 -8.87
CA LYS A 106 -1.81 5.52 -10.21
C LYS A 106 -1.71 4.00 -10.16
N ASP A 107 -2.39 3.32 -11.07
CA ASP A 107 -2.26 1.87 -11.25
C ASP A 107 -2.64 1.09 -9.97
N LEU A 108 -3.85 1.33 -9.43
CA LEU A 108 -4.38 0.55 -8.30
C LEU A 108 -5.36 -0.49 -8.84
N THR A 109 -5.24 -1.73 -8.36
CA THR A 109 -6.14 -2.83 -8.74
C THR A 109 -6.64 -3.59 -7.51
N ALA A 110 -7.97 -3.71 -7.38
CA ALA A 110 -8.62 -4.53 -6.37
C ALA A 110 -9.68 -5.43 -7.01
N LYS A 111 -9.63 -6.77 -6.94
CA LYS A 111 -10.62 -7.58 -7.69
C LYS A 111 -12.05 -7.32 -7.23
N THR A 112 -12.28 -7.08 -5.95
CA THR A 112 -13.65 -6.88 -5.43
C THR A 112 -13.95 -5.40 -5.26
N ALA A 113 -13.27 -4.70 -4.35
CA ALA A 113 -13.72 -3.36 -3.97
C ALA A 113 -12.60 -2.35 -3.70
N MET A 114 -12.87 -1.09 -4.01
CA MET A 114 -12.14 0.07 -3.52
C MET A 114 -13.07 0.97 -2.74
N LYS A 115 -12.65 1.39 -1.54
CA LYS A 115 -13.40 2.32 -0.70
C LYS A 115 -12.47 3.36 -0.06
N ASP A 116 -12.94 4.59 0.06
CA ASP A 116 -12.26 5.65 0.81
C ASP A 116 -10.86 5.95 0.23
N LEU A 117 -10.79 6.24 -1.08
CA LEU A 117 -9.54 6.67 -1.73
C LEU A 117 -9.55 8.19 -1.88
N THR A 118 -8.47 8.85 -1.44
CA THR A 118 -8.32 10.30 -1.56
C THR A 118 -6.97 10.67 -2.17
N ALA A 119 -6.99 11.40 -3.27
CA ALA A 119 -5.81 12.00 -3.90
C ALA A 119 -6.08 13.48 -4.20
N LYS A 120 -5.33 14.45 -3.65
CA LYS A 120 -5.73 15.86 -3.87
C LYS A 120 -5.60 16.31 -5.32
N THR A 121 -4.72 15.73 -6.12
CA THR A 121 -4.52 16.15 -7.52
C THR A 121 -5.18 15.17 -8.49
N ALA A 122 -4.74 13.91 -8.51
CA ALA A 122 -5.16 12.99 -9.57
C ALA A 122 -5.30 11.52 -9.15
N MET A 123 -6.24 10.83 -9.79
CA MET A 123 -6.33 9.37 -9.82
C MET A 123 -6.33 8.89 -11.27
N LYS A 124 -5.48 7.90 -11.57
CA LYS A 124 -5.39 7.29 -12.91
C LYS A 124 -5.32 5.78 -12.81
N TYR A 125 -6.02 5.08 -13.69
CA TYR A 125 -5.98 3.61 -13.80
C TYR A 125 -6.34 2.92 -12.47
N LEU A 126 -7.57 3.16 -11.98
CA LEU A 126 -8.12 2.46 -10.84
C LEU A 126 -9.10 1.39 -11.34
N THR A 127 -8.87 0.14 -10.97
CA THR A 127 -9.69 -1.00 -11.44
C THR A 127 -10.22 -1.79 -10.27
N ALA A 128 -11.55 -1.93 -10.19
CA ALA A 128 -12.20 -2.79 -9.23
C ALA A 128 -13.42 -3.47 -9.83
N LYS A 129 -13.45 -4.81 -9.87
CA LYS A 129 -14.47 -5.52 -10.65
C LYS A 129 -15.87 -5.29 -10.10
N THR A 130 -16.04 -5.25 -8.78
CA THR A 130 -17.38 -5.23 -8.19
C THR A 130 -17.82 -3.84 -7.75
N ALA A 131 -16.97 -3.07 -7.06
CA ALA A 131 -17.42 -1.78 -6.51
C ALA A 131 -16.29 -0.76 -6.32
N MET A 132 -16.61 0.50 -6.56
CA MET A 132 -15.82 1.65 -6.12
C MET A 132 -16.73 2.64 -5.38
N LYS A 133 -16.34 3.05 -4.17
CA LYS A 133 -17.08 4.03 -3.36
C LYS A 133 -16.10 5.03 -2.74
N ASP A 134 -16.58 6.26 -2.53
CA ASP A 134 -15.86 7.30 -1.79
C ASP A 134 -14.47 7.62 -2.41
N LEU A 135 -14.45 7.85 -3.73
CA LEU A 135 -13.27 8.27 -4.50
C LEU A 135 -13.22 9.80 -4.62
N THR A 136 -12.18 10.44 -4.08
CA THR A 136 -12.05 11.92 -4.12
C THR A 136 -10.73 12.35 -4.76
N ALA A 137 -10.81 13.07 -5.89
CA ALA A 137 -9.70 13.84 -6.44
C ALA A 137 -10.13 15.17 -7.09
N LYS A 138 -9.29 16.22 -6.98
CA LYS A 138 -9.71 17.58 -7.39
C LYS A 138 -9.55 17.89 -8.88
N THR A 139 -8.64 17.23 -9.60
CA THR A 139 -8.18 17.76 -10.91
C THR A 139 -8.24 16.76 -12.06
N ALA A 140 -8.08 15.45 -11.82
CA ALA A 140 -8.16 14.46 -12.90
C ALA A 140 -8.55 13.06 -12.42
N ASN A 141 -9.60 12.52 -13.04
CA ASN A 141 -10.05 11.13 -12.92
C ASN A 141 -10.06 10.52 -14.32
N ILE A 142 -9.04 9.72 -14.67
CA ILE A 142 -8.97 9.09 -16.00
C ILE A 142 -8.84 7.58 -15.83
N GLY A 143 -9.85 6.84 -16.30
CA GLY A 143 -9.84 5.38 -16.39
C GLY A 143 -10.27 4.66 -15.12
N TYR A 144 -11.58 4.67 -14.83
CA TYR A 144 -12.21 3.74 -13.90
C TYR A 144 -12.81 2.57 -14.68
N GLY A 145 -12.43 1.35 -14.31
CA GLY A 145 -13.12 0.14 -14.76
C GLY A 145 -13.78 -0.55 -13.57
N SER A 146 -15.09 -0.34 -13.41
CA SER A 146 -15.95 -1.22 -12.60
C SER A 146 -16.86 -1.98 -13.55
N ASP A 147 -16.60 -3.27 -13.70
CA ASP A 147 -17.41 -4.16 -14.55
C ASP A 147 -18.59 -4.64 -13.68
N GLU A 148 -19.62 -3.79 -13.53
CA GLU A 148 -20.83 -4.04 -12.73
C GLU A 148 -21.75 -5.12 -13.35
N ARG A 149 -21.18 -6.24 -13.85
CA ARG A 149 -21.98 -7.41 -14.24
C ARG A 149 -22.33 -8.29 -13.05
#